data_AF-A0A4Y7U6L5-F1
#
_entry.id   AF-A0A4Y7U6L5-F1
#
_cell.length_a   1.000
_cell.length_b   1.000
_cell.length_c   1.000
_cell.angle_alpha   90.00
_cell.angle_beta   90.00
_cell.angle_gamma   90.00
#
_symmetry.space_group_name_H-M   'P 1'
#
loop_
_entity.id
_entity.type
_entity.pdbx_description
1 polymer ?
#
loop_
_entity_poly.entity_id
_entity_poly.type
_entity_poly.pdbx_seq_one_letter_code
_entity_poly.pdbx_strand_id
1 'polypeptide(L)'
;MKNDNTKKYECWFLINQHIFEKEFEVIQQKAINVFLDFISDKNYGLGIKLFRFDIYVEPNINFGRQTDGIYSACAHLSAHIDKQLFDKVSDDEKLKLVLNASLFLVKYLEQKVPMPKDFNVTNLCTDYKQYLKSQSLLLDQTETDRAIIKFFDTTRFHFLRTETAEVDKSKIHFDLNEVQDFINNEIAGRTFGKSVTTIDFGFELYDFNGGFATFLKQTENYKRYGTKYKNYLVVKHFDYSVIKNLDQQQQYQLLKAKILEGINDYDDLKRKPKDFNKEVFYNIIENILTNYEKQKSYG
;
A
#
# COMPACT_ATOMS: atom_id res chain seq x y z
N MET A 1 33.75 -4.95 21.09
CA MET A 1 32.34 -4.57 21.22
C MET A 1 31.53 -5.84 21.42
N LYS A 2 30.90 -6.03 22.58
CA LYS A 2 29.96 -7.14 22.78
C LYS A 2 28.69 -6.81 21.99
N ASN A 3 28.33 -7.65 21.03
CA ASN A 3 27.00 -7.59 20.40
C ASN A 3 25.98 -7.84 21.50
N ASP A 4 25.23 -6.80 21.85
CA ASP A 4 24.10 -6.89 22.76
C ASP A 4 22.95 -7.58 22.01
N ASN A 5 22.95 -8.91 22.03
CA ASN A 5 21.96 -9.79 21.39
C ASN A 5 20.58 -9.75 22.11
N THR A 6 20.28 -8.69 22.86
CA THR A 6 19.09 -8.61 23.73
C THR A 6 17.86 -8.04 23.01
N LYS A 7 18.00 -7.21 21.97
CA LYS A 7 16.85 -6.70 21.20
C LYS A 7 16.50 -7.62 20.03
N LYS A 8 15.43 -8.39 20.19
CA LYS A 8 14.88 -9.28 19.15
C LYS A 8 14.04 -8.54 18.11
N TYR A 9 13.39 -7.45 18.51
CA TYR A 9 12.48 -6.68 17.69
C TYR A 9 12.78 -5.18 17.78
N GLU A 10 12.59 -4.51 16.66
CA GLU A 10 12.63 -3.07 16.49
C GLU A 10 11.23 -2.55 16.15
N CYS A 11 10.98 -1.28 16.40
CA CYS A 11 9.69 -0.65 16.15
C CYS A 11 9.87 0.79 15.68
N TRP A 12 9.16 1.17 14.61
CA TRP A 12 9.00 2.54 14.15
C TRP A 12 7.51 2.90 14.17
N PHE A 13 7.18 4.01 14.83
CA PHE A 13 5.90 4.70 14.65
C PHE A 13 6.17 5.97 13.87
N LEU A 14 5.58 6.09 12.70
CA LEU A 14 5.79 7.20 11.80
C LEU A 14 4.44 7.86 11.52
N ILE A 15 4.20 9.03 12.14
CA ILE A 15 2.95 9.77 11.95
C ILE A 15 3.18 10.82 10.85
N ASN A 16 2.38 10.80 9.79
CA ASN A 16 2.46 11.72 8.65
C ASN A 16 3.86 11.83 8.02
N GLN A 17 4.62 10.73 7.96
CA GLN A 17 6.02 10.71 7.49
C GLN A 17 6.30 11.28 6.10
N HIS A 18 5.26 11.44 5.28
CA HIS A 18 5.36 11.99 3.93
C HIS A 18 5.43 13.52 3.93
N ILE A 19 5.14 14.15 5.09
CA ILE A 19 5.29 15.57 5.36
C ILE A 19 6.64 15.77 6.07
N PHE A 20 7.36 16.83 5.71
CA PHE A 20 8.65 17.15 6.31
C PHE A 20 8.54 17.59 7.78
N GLU A 21 7.42 18.21 8.14
CA GLU A 21 7.14 18.68 9.48
C GLU A 21 6.93 17.53 10.46
N LYS A 22 7.64 17.59 11.58
CA LYS A 22 7.70 16.51 12.56
C LYS A 22 6.87 16.81 13.80
N GLU A 23 5.63 17.25 13.60
CA GLU A 23 4.71 17.71 14.65
C GLU A 23 4.50 16.69 15.78
N PHE A 24 4.55 15.39 15.48
CA PHE A 24 4.17 14.32 16.41
C PHE A 24 5.36 13.48 16.94
N GLU A 25 6.60 13.96 16.84
CA GLU A 25 7.80 13.21 17.28
C GLU A 25 7.71 12.71 18.73
N VAL A 26 7.18 13.53 19.65
CA VAL A 26 7.03 13.15 21.07
C VAL A 26 6.05 11.98 21.22
N ILE A 27 4.92 12.02 20.52
CA ILE A 27 3.90 10.96 20.56
C ILE A 27 4.44 9.68 19.91
N GLN A 28 5.15 9.80 18.78
CA GLN A 28 5.84 8.69 18.12
C GLN A 28 6.81 8.00 19.08
N GLN A 29 7.67 8.76 19.76
CA GLN A 29 8.65 8.20 20.69
C GLN A 29 7.98 7.52 21.89
N LYS A 30 6.89 8.10 22.43
CA LYS A 30 6.09 7.45 23.48
C LYS A 30 5.50 6.12 23.01
N ALA A 31 4.91 6.08 21.80
CA ALA A 31 4.34 4.87 21.23
C ALA A 31 5.41 3.78 21.00
N ILE A 32 6.59 4.16 20.48
CA ILE A 32 7.74 3.27 20.34
C ILE A 32 8.13 2.68 21.69
N ASN A 33 8.27 3.50 22.73
CA ASN A 33 8.68 3.03 24.06
C ASN A 33 7.65 2.04 24.64
N VAL A 34 6.35 2.32 24.53
CA VAL A 34 5.29 1.44 25.02
C VAL A 34 5.26 0.11 24.26
N PHE A 35 5.43 0.12 22.93
CA PHE A 35 5.45 -1.10 22.13
C PHE A 35 6.72 -1.92 22.38
N LEU A 36 7.88 -1.26 22.52
CA LEU A 36 9.15 -1.94 22.81
C LEU A 36 9.17 -2.54 24.21
N ASP A 37 8.55 -1.87 25.20
CA ASP A 37 8.38 -2.44 26.55
C ASP A 37 7.58 -3.74 26.49
N PHE A 38 6.43 -3.71 25.80
CA PHE A 38 5.58 -4.87 25.55
C PHE A 38 6.34 -6.06 24.95
N ILE A 39 7.20 -5.83 23.96
CA ILE A 39 7.80 -6.90 23.16
C ILE A 39 9.17 -7.38 23.66
N SER A 40 9.77 -6.64 24.60
CA SER A 40 11.18 -6.80 25.01
C SER A 40 11.53 -8.19 25.53
N ASP A 41 10.63 -8.83 26.29
CA ASP A 41 10.81 -10.17 26.87
C ASP A 41 10.22 -11.29 26.00
N LYS A 42 9.60 -10.93 24.87
CA LYS A 42 8.84 -11.86 24.04
C LYS A 42 9.66 -12.50 22.92
N ASN A 43 9.16 -13.62 22.41
CA ASN A 43 9.67 -14.24 21.21
C ASN A 43 8.50 -14.85 20.43
N TYR A 44 8.11 -14.18 19.36
CA TYR A 44 7.09 -14.65 18.44
C TYR A 44 7.69 -15.41 17.25
N GLY A 45 8.99 -15.69 17.28
CA GLY A 45 9.69 -16.47 16.26
C GLY A 45 10.40 -15.64 15.20
N LEU A 46 10.67 -16.26 14.06
CA LEU A 46 11.60 -15.74 13.04
C LEU A 46 10.89 -15.08 11.85
N GLY A 47 11.62 -14.29 11.08
CA GLY A 47 11.16 -13.72 9.80
C GLY A 47 10.60 -12.30 9.89
N ILE A 48 10.25 -11.82 11.08
CA ILE A 48 10.00 -10.39 11.36
C ILE A 48 10.96 -9.95 12.46
N LYS A 49 11.60 -8.80 12.25
CA LYS A 49 12.51 -8.14 13.18
C LYS A 49 12.12 -6.68 13.41
N LEU A 50 11.50 -6.02 12.42
CA LEU A 50 11.05 -4.64 12.53
C LEU A 50 9.53 -4.58 12.35
N PHE A 51 8.86 -3.85 13.24
CA PHE A 51 7.49 -3.40 13.05
C PHE A 51 7.50 -1.92 12.65
N ARG A 52 6.98 -1.61 11.47
CA ARG A 52 6.82 -0.23 11.01
C ARG A 52 5.34 0.07 10.89
N PHE A 53 4.87 0.99 11.73
CA PHE A 53 3.50 1.49 11.72
C PHE A 53 3.48 2.90 11.15
N ASP A 54 2.98 3.03 9.93
CA ASP A 54 2.76 4.32 9.28
C ASP A 54 1.33 4.78 9.57
N ILE A 55 1.20 5.83 10.36
CA ILE A 55 -0.09 6.35 10.82
C ILE A 55 -0.34 7.70 10.15
N TYR A 56 -1.44 7.80 9.42
CA TYR A 56 -1.82 9.04 8.75
C TYR A 56 -2.91 9.76 9.55
N VAL A 57 -2.65 11.00 9.90
CA VAL A 57 -3.59 11.90 10.61
C VAL A 57 -3.77 13.14 9.74
N GLU A 58 -4.59 13.00 8.71
CA GLU A 58 -4.79 14.01 7.66
C GLU A 58 -6.28 14.30 7.47
N PRO A 59 -6.66 15.51 7.02
CA PRO A 59 -8.08 15.83 6.77
C PRO A 59 -8.68 14.97 5.66
N ASN A 60 -7.87 14.67 4.63
CA ASN A 60 -8.27 13.87 3.49
C ASN A 60 -7.64 12.49 3.63
N ILE A 61 -8.48 11.45 3.60
CA ILE A 61 -8.01 10.07 3.65
C ILE A 61 -7.44 9.70 2.28
N ASN A 62 -6.20 9.20 2.27
CA ASN A 62 -5.59 8.64 1.07
C ASN A 62 -5.31 7.14 1.28
N PHE A 63 -6.24 6.31 0.79
CA PHE A 63 -6.12 4.87 0.79
C PHE A 63 -5.00 4.37 -0.15
N GLY A 64 -4.59 5.14 -1.15
CA GLY A 64 -3.46 4.81 -2.03
C GLY A 64 -2.11 4.78 -1.32
N ARG A 65 -1.94 5.63 -0.28
CA ARG A 65 -0.77 5.63 0.60
C ARG A 65 -0.72 4.46 1.57
N GLN A 66 -1.84 3.76 1.79
CA GLN A 66 -1.87 2.66 2.73
C GLN A 66 -1.19 1.42 2.12
N THR A 67 0.03 1.16 2.55
CA THR A 67 0.84 -0.02 2.21
C THR A 67 0.88 -1.02 3.36
N ASP A 68 0.71 -2.29 3.04
CA ASP A 68 0.84 -3.37 4.03
C ASP A 68 1.56 -4.57 3.44
N GLY A 69 2.57 -5.08 4.16
CA GLY A 69 3.28 -6.27 3.73
C GLY A 69 4.48 -6.60 4.60
N ILE A 70 5.12 -7.72 4.27
CA ILE A 70 6.38 -8.13 4.88
C ILE A 70 7.46 -8.13 3.81
N TYR A 71 8.52 -7.37 4.03
CA TYR A 71 9.70 -7.34 3.17
C TYR A 71 10.96 -7.17 4.03
N SER A 72 12.05 -7.86 3.69
CA SER A 72 13.34 -7.73 4.38
C SER A 72 13.26 -7.81 5.92
N ALA A 73 12.42 -8.72 6.44
CA ALA A 73 12.11 -8.86 7.87
C ALA A 73 11.44 -7.65 8.55
N CYS A 74 10.88 -6.71 7.78
CA CYS A 74 10.04 -5.63 8.24
C CYS A 74 8.57 -5.98 7.98
N ALA A 75 7.73 -5.92 9.02
CA ALA A 75 6.29 -5.83 8.88
C ALA A 75 5.91 -4.35 8.77
N HIS A 76 5.62 -3.91 7.55
CA HIS A 76 5.22 -2.54 7.25
C HIS A 76 3.71 -2.50 7.11
N LEU A 77 3.06 -1.71 7.96
CA LEU A 77 1.62 -1.67 8.11
C LEU A 77 1.16 -0.23 8.23
N SER A 78 -0.02 0.08 7.71
CA SER A 78 -0.49 1.47 7.68
C SER A 78 -1.98 1.65 7.86
N ALA A 79 -2.37 2.70 8.56
CA ALA A 79 -3.76 3.08 8.77
C ALA A 79 -3.90 4.60 8.82
N HIS A 80 -5.12 5.09 8.62
CA HIS A 80 -5.47 6.46 8.99
C HIS A 80 -6.11 6.49 10.37
N ILE A 81 -5.94 7.61 11.07
CA ILE A 81 -6.75 7.98 12.23
C ILE A 81 -7.54 9.24 11.85
N ASP A 82 -8.81 9.30 12.25
CA ASP A 82 -9.65 10.48 12.04
C ASP A 82 -8.98 11.74 12.63
N LYS A 83 -8.67 12.71 11.76
CA LYS A 83 -7.94 13.91 12.15
C LYS A 83 -8.73 14.78 13.13
N GLN A 84 -10.04 14.94 12.91
CA GLN A 84 -10.83 15.83 13.76
C GLN A 84 -10.90 15.32 15.20
N LEU A 85 -10.97 14.00 15.38
CA LEU A 85 -10.87 13.36 16.67
C LEU A 85 -9.47 13.53 17.26
N PHE A 86 -8.42 13.23 16.48
CA PHE A 86 -7.04 13.27 16.94
C PHE A 86 -6.61 14.67 17.43
N ASP A 87 -7.02 15.72 16.73
CA ASP A 87 -6.68 17.11 17.08
C ASP A 87 -7.37 17.60 18.37
N LYS A 88 -8.50 17.01 18.76
CA LYS A 88 -9.34 17.45 19.89
C LYS A 88 -8.99 16.79 21.22
N VAL A 89 -8.20 15.73 21.21
CA VAL A 89 -7.91 14.94 22.41
C VAL A 89 -6.53 15.28 23.00
N SER A 90 -6.32 14.93 24.26
CA SER A 90 -5.04 15.14 24.95
C SER A 90 -3.93 14.27 24.36
N ASP A 91 -2.67 14.59 24.66
CA ASP A 91 -1.53 13.79 24.18
C ASP A 91 -1.56 12.33 24.67
N ASP A 92 -2.10 12.08 25.86
CA ASP A 92 -2.28 10.71 26.38
C ASP A 92 -3.34 9.94 25.59
N GLU A 93 -4.43 10.61 25.18
CA GLU A 93 -5.44 10.04 24.32
C GLU A 93 -4.94 9.86 22.88
N LYS A 94 -4.12 10.78 22.35
CA LYS A 94 -3.43 10.59 21.06
C LYS A 94 -2.53 9.35 21.09
N LEU A 95 -1.79 9.16 22.17
CA LEU A 95 -0.97 7.96 22.38
C LEU A 95 -1.86 6.69 22.36
N LYS A 96 -3.00 6.69 23.05
CA LYS A 96 -3.96 5.57 22.99
C LYS A 96 -4.44 5.32 21.56
N LEU A 97 -4.84 6.36 20.83
CA LEU A 97 -5.30 6.23 19.43
C LEU A 97 -4.21 5.57 18.55
N VAL A 98 -2.95 6.01 18.66
CA VAL A 98 -1.82 5.46 17.90
C VAL A 98 -1.56 4.00 18.25
N LEU A 99 -1.56 3.63 19.55
CA LEU A 99 -1.33 2.25 19.99
C LEU A 99 -2.46 1.31 19.55
N ASN A 100 -3.70 1.78 19.59
CA ASN A 100 -4.84 0.98 19.12
C ASN A 100 -4.87 0.87 17.60
N ALA A 101 -4.39 1.87 16.86
CA ALA A 101 -4.16 1.77 15.43
C ALA A 101 -3.12 0.67 15.13
N SER A 102 -1.99 0.62 15.86
CA SER A 102 -1.04 -0.49 15.71
C SER A 102 -1.62 -1.85 16.11
N LEU A 103 -2.46 -1.94 17.15
CA LEU A 103 -3.12 -3.20 17.49
C LEU A 103 -4.07 -3.66 16.36
N PHE A 104 -4.84 -2.73 15.79
CA PHE A 104 -5.70 -2.99 14.65
C PHE A 104 -4.90 -3.48 13.44
N LEU A 105 -3.72 -2.91 13.22
CA LEU A 105 -2.79 -3.33 12.17
C LEU A 105 -2.13 -4.68 12.44
N VAL A 106 -1.79 -5.01 13.69
CA VAL A 106 -1.31 -6.36 14.05
C VAL A 106 -2.40 -7.41 13.82
N LYS A 107 -3.66 -7.08 14.07
CA LYS A 107 -4.81 -7.94 13.70
C LYS A 107 -4.94 -8.08 12.18
N TYR A 108 -4.70 -7.02 11.41
CA TYR A 108 -4.63 -7.12 9.95
C TYR A 108 -3.50 -8.06 9.50
N LEU A 109 -2.31 -7.92 10.07
CA LEU A 109 -1.15 -8.77 9.82
C LEU A 109 -1.50 -10.25 10.05
N GLU A 110 -2.20 -10.56 11.14
CA GLU A 110 -2.69 -11.92 11.44
C GLU A 110 -3.64 -12.47 10.36
N GLN A 111 -4.57 -11.64 9.88
CA GLN A 111 -5.71 -12.12 9.09
C GLN A 111 -5.51 -12.06 7.58
N LYS A 112 -4.65 -11.15 7.10
CA LYS A 112 -4.62 -10.77 5.68
C LYS A 112 -3.24 -10.88 5.04
N VAL A 113 -2.16 -10.93 5.82
CA VAL A 113 -0.79 -10.94 5.29
C VAL A 113 -0.20 -12.36 5.33
N PRO A 114 0.42 -12.85 4.24
CA PRO A 114 1.15 -14.12 4.27
C PRO A 114 2.31 -14.08 5.27
N MET A 115 2.22 -14.90 6.32
CA MET A 115 3.20 -14.89 7.41
C MET A 115 4.41 -15.80 7.13
N PRO A 116 5.60 -15.46 7.68
CA PRO A 116 6.71 -16.39 7.77
C PRO A 116 6.29 -17.64 8.57
N LYS A 117 6.76 -18.81 8.15
CA LYS A 117 6.35 -20.11 8.71
C LYS A 117 6.51 -20.20 10.22
N ASP A 118 7.57 -19.60 10.75
CA ASP A 118 7.95 -19.72 12.15
C ASP A 118 7.56 -18.49 12.98
N PHE A 119 6.68 -17.62 12.46
CA PHE A 119 6.22 -16.42 13.16
C PHE A 119 4.80 -16.60 13.72
N ASN A 120 4.65 -16.49 15.04
CA ASN A 120 3.37 -16.63 15.74
C ASN A 120 2.70 -15.26 15.95
N VAL A 121 2.02 -14.79 14.90
CA VAL A 121 1.28 -13.51 14.90
C VAL A 121 0.02 -13.55 15.78
N THR A 122 -0.59 -14.71 15.99
CA THR A 122 -1.77 -14.86 16.85
C THR A 122 -1.44 -14.58 18.31
N ASN A 123 -0.32 -15.13 18.81
CA ASN A 123 0.16 -14.80 20.16
C ASN A 123 0.54 -13.33 20.26
N LEU A 124 1.26 -12.77 19.27
CA LEU A 124 1.59 -11.34 19.22
C LEU A 124 0.32 -10.47 19.37
N CYS A 125 -0.72 -10.74 18.57
CA CYS A 125 -1.97 -9.98 18.62
C CYS A 125 -2.69 -10.11 19.97
N THR A 126 -2.74 -11.34 20.51
CA THR A 126 -3.40 -11.61 21.79
C THR A 126 -2.68 -10.94 22.95
N ASP A 127 -1.36 -11.12 23.04
CA ASP A 127 -0.53 -10.57 24.10
C ASP A 127 -0.50 -9.05 24.04
N TYR A 128 -0.43 -8.46 22.84
CA TYR A 128 -0.44 -7.00 22.69
C TYR A 128 -1.76 -6.40 23.16
N LYS A 129 -2.90 -7.03 22.82
CA LYS A 129 -4.21 -6.62 23.32
C LYS A 129 -4.29 -6.69 24.85
N GLN A 130 -3.80 -7.77 25.46
CA GLN A 130 -3.80 -7.91 26.92
C GLN A 130 -2.90 -6.88 27.59
N TYR A 131 -1.73 -6.61 27.00
CA TYR A 131 -0.81 -5.59 27.49
C TYR A 131 -1.44 -4.19 27.48
N LEU A 132 -2.05 -3.77 26.35
CA LEU A 132 -2.75 -2.49 26.29
C LEU A 132 -3.89 -2.43 27.31
N LYS A 133 -4.60 -3.54 27.52
CA LYS A 133 -5.65 -3.61 28.55
C LYS A 133 -5.08 -3.42 29.96
N SER A 134 -3.99 -4.09 30.32
CA SER A 134 -3.38 -3.97 31.65
C SER A 134 -2.80 -2.58 31.92
N GLN A 135 -2.38 -1.88 30.88
CA GLN A 135 -1.89 -0.50 30.98
C GLN A 135 -3.00 0.56 30.92
N SER A 136 -4.28 0.15 30.85
CA SER A 136 -5.42 1.07 30.63
C SER A 136 -5.30 1.92 29.36
N LEU A 137 -4.67 1.35 28.32
CA LEU A 137 -4.44 1.97 27.02
C LEU A 137 -5.32 1.38 25.91
N LEU A 138 -6.05 0.29 26.17
CA LEU A 138 -6.95 -0.34 25.21
C LEU A 138 -8.23 0.49 25.04
N LEU A 139 -8.56 0.86 23.82
CA LEU A 139 -9.84 1.47 23.47
C LEU A 139 -10.93 0.41 23.35
N ASP A 140 -12.18 0.82 23.56
CA ASP A 140 -13.29 -0.07 23.21
C ASP A 140 -13.45 -0.19 21.68
N GLN A 141 -14.25 -1.17 21.25
CA GLN A 141 -14.42 -1.45 19.82
C GLN A 141 -15.13 -0.30 19.09
N THR A 142 -16.08 0.38 19.73
CA THR A 142 -16.84 1.50 19.15
C THR A 142 -15.91 2.69 18.91
N GLU A 143 -15.04 2.99 19.87
CA GLU A 143 -14.02 4.03 19.75
C GLU A 143 -13.01 3.71 18.67
N THR A 144 -12.55 2.45 18.62
CA THR A 144 -11.63 1.95 17.59
C THR A 144 -12.23 2.13 16.20
N ASP A 145 -13.47 1.67 15.98
CA ASP A 145 -14.15 1.73 14.68
C ASP A 145 -14.44 3.16 14.23
N ARG A 146 -14.67 4.08 15.18
CA ARG A 146 -14.84 5.51 14.89
C ARG A 146 -13.50 6.19 14.54
N ALA A 147 -12.42 5.79 15.19
CA ALA A 147 -11.14 6.48 15.11
C ALA A 147 -10.26 5.98 13.97
N ILE A 148 -10.19 4.67 13.74
CA ILE A 148 -9.18 4.05 12.89
C ILE A 148 -9.80 3.67 11.55
N ILE A 149 -9.24 4.22 10.47
CA ILE A 149 -9.80 4.16 9.13
C ILE A 149 -8.92 3.29 8.24
N LYS A 150 -9.39 2.07 7.96
CA LYS A 150 -8.73 1.12 7.05
C LYS A 150 -9.72 0.07 6.56
N PHE A 151 -9.66 -0.25 5.26
CA PHE A 151 -10.38 -1.38 4.68
C PHE A 151 -9.46 -2.59 4.58
N PHE A 152 -9.85 -3.70 5.21
CA PHE A 152 -9.08 -4.95 5.16
C PHE A 152 -9.34 -5.73 3.87
N ASP A 153 -10.58 -5.70 3.40
CA ASP A 153 -11.02 -6.37 2.18
C ASP A 153 -11.16 -5.33 1.07
N THR A 154 -10.06 -5.14 0.33
CA THR A 154 -10.02 -4.21 -0.78
C THR A 154 -9.10 -4.78 -1.87
N THR A 155 -9.50 -4.64 -3.13
CA THR A 155 -8.59 -4.85 -4.24
C THR A 155 -7.68 -3.63 -4.36
N ARG A 156 -6.38 -3.85 -4.60
CA ARG A 156 -5.38 -2.79 -4.78
C ARG A 156 -4.89 -2.74 -6.21
N PHE A 157 -4.58 -1.54 -6.68
CA PHE A 157 -3.91 -1.30 -7.96
C PHE A 157 -2.51 -0.74 -7.70
N HIS A 158 -1.49 -1.30 -8.34
CA HIS A 158 -0.10 -0.85 -8.21
C HIS A 158 0.56 -0.69 -9.57
N PHE A 159 1.31 0.40 -9.74
CA PHE A 159 2.28 0.49 -10.83
C PHE A 159 3.62 -0.12 -10.42
N LEU A 160 4.08 -1.11 -11.17
CA LEU A 160 5.47 -1.56 -11.13
C LEU A 160 6.22 -0.82 -12.25
N ARG A 161 7.09 0.12 -11.88
CA ARG A 161 7.68 1.08 -12.83
C ARG A 161 9.07 0.65 -13.25
N THR A 162 9.30 0.66 -14.56
CA THR A 162 10.61 0.51 -15.17
C THR A 162 10.81 1.63 -16.17
N GLU A 163 11.84 2.43 -16.00
CA GLU A 163 12.19 3.54 -16.90
C GLU A 163 13.67 3.43 -17.24
N THR A 164 14.03 3.70 -18.50
CA THR A 164 15.42 3.72 -18.96
C THR A 164 16.03 5.11 -18.84
N ALA A 165 17.36 5.20 -18.90
CA ALA A 165 18.10 6.44 -18.64
C ALA A 165 17.83 7.55 -19.66
N GLU A 166 17.34 7.22 -20.85
CA GLU A 166 16.99 8.18 -21.91
C GLU A 166 15.68 8.94 -21.67
N VAL A 167 14.87 8.53 -20.69
CA VAL A 167 13.58 9.17 -20.40
C VAL A 167 13.78 10.52 -19.71
N ASP A 168 13.42 11.60 -20.40
CA ASP A 168 13.32 12.93 -19.81
C ASP A 168 11.96 13.09 -19.12
N LYS A 169 11.97 13.08 -17.79
CA LYS A 169 10.76 13.19 -16.97
C LYS A 169 10.01 14.51 -17.17
N SER A 170 10.68 15.56 -17.63
CA SER A 170 10.01 16.84 -17.93
C SER A 170 9.05 16.76 -19.11
N LYS A 171 9.16 15.70 -19.92
CA LYS A 171 8.29 15.40 -21.07
C LYS A 171 7.14 14.46 -20.73
N ILE A 172 7.04 14.00 -19.48
CA ILE A 172 5.98 13.13 -19.01
C ILE A 172 5.01 13.95 -18.17
N HIS A 173 3.75 14.03 -18.61
CA HIS A 173 2.75 14.96 -18.08
C HIS A 173 1.76 14.31 -17.10
N PHE A 174 2.10 13.14 -16.57
CA PHE A 174 1.33 12.45 -15.55
C PHE A 174 2.23 11.93 -14.43
N ASP A 175 1.72 11.93 -13.21
CA ASP A 175 2.34 11.24 -12.08
C ASP A 175 1.60 9.93 -11.81
N LEU A 176 2.32 8.81 -11.99
CA LEU A 176 1.79 7.47 -11.71
C LEU A 176 1.43 7.26 -10.23
N ASN A 177 2.04 8.01 -9.30
CA ASN A 177 1.62 7.99 -7.89
C ASN A 177 0.23 8.60 -7.73
N GLU A 178 0.00 9.77 -8.34
CA GLU A 178 -1.31 10.43 -8.29
C GLU A 178 -2.40 9.58 -8.93
N VAL A 179 -2.12 8.98 -10.10
CA VAL A 179 -3.06 8.08 -10.78
C VAL A 179 -3.36 6.85 -9.91
N GLN A 180 -2.32 6.22 -9.34
CA GLN A 180 -2.50 5.07 -8.45
C GLN A 180 -3.31 5.41 -7.21
N ASP A 181 -3.02 6.54 -6.57
CA ASP A 181 -3.73 7.01 -5.40
C ASP A 181 -5.19 7.28 -5.73
N PHE A 182 -5.45 7.97 -6.85
CA PHE A 182 -6.80 8.23 -7.33
C PHE A 182 -7.59 6.95 -7.54
N ILE A 183 -7.02 5.95 -8.24
CA ILE A 183 -7.66 4.64 -8.43
C ILE A 183 -7.95 3.97 -7.10
N ASN A 184 -6.95 3.88 -6.21
CA ASN A 184 -7.09 3.17 -4.93
C ASN A 184 -8.05 3.86 -3.97
N ASN A 185 -8.21 5.18 -4.04
CA ASN A 185 -9.21 5.91 -3.27
C ASN A 185 -10.63 5.59 -3.76
N GLU A 186 -10.85 5.57 -5.06
CA GLU A 186 -12.18 5.30 -5.66
C GLU A 186 -12.63 3.84 -5.49
N ILE A 187 -11.70 2.89 -5.44
CA ILE A 187 -12.00 1.46 -5.22
C ILE A 187 -11.87 1.02 -3.77
N ALA A 188 -11.58 1.93 -2.83
CA ALA A 188 -11.37 1.60 -1.44
C ALA A 188 -12.56 0.81 -0.85
N GLY A 189 -12.27 -0.33 -0.20
CA GLY A 189 -13.28 -1.20 0.39
C GLY A 189 -14.08 -2.04 -0.61
N ARG A 190 -13.71 -2.02 -1.90
CA ARG A 190 -14.31 -2.87 -2.93
C ARG A 190 -13.43 -4.07 -3.20
N THR A 191 -14.06 -5.23 -3.38
CA THR A 191 -13.39 -6.43 -3.88
C THR A 191 -14.05 -6.87 -5.18
N PHE A 192 -13.26 -7.44 -6.08
CA PHE A 192 -13.73 -7.93 -7.37
C PHE A 192 -13.62 -9.45 -7.47
N GLY A 193 -13.65 -10.14 -6.32
CA GLY A 193 -13.34 -11.56 -6.19
C GLY A 193 -12.34 -11.82 -5.06
N LYS A 194 -12.20 -13.08 -4.63
CA LYS A 194 -11.27 -13.48 -3.55
C LYS A 194 -9.96 -14.03 -4.08
N SER A 195 -9.89 -14.37 -5.38
CA SER A 195 -8.69 -14.92 -6.01
C SER A 195 -7.70 -13.85 -6.46
N VAL A 196 -8.15 -12.62 -6.71
CA VAL A 196 -7.31 -11.47 -7.07
C VAL A 196 -7.56 -10.33 -6.09
N THR A 197 -6.58 -10.06 -5.22
CA THR A 197 -6.59 -8.95 -4.28
C THR A 197 -5.74 -7.78 -4.76
N THR A 198 -4.88 -8.01 -5.75
CA THR A 198 -3.93 -7.01 -6.24
C THR A 198 -3.81 -7.05 -7.75
N ILE A 199 -3.80 -5.88 -8.37
CA ILE A 199 -3.52 -5.66 -9.80
C ILE A 199 -2.17 -4.97 -9.87
N ASP A 200 -1.16 -5.71 -10.31
CA ASP A 200 0.18 -5.17 -10.56
C ASP A 200 0.28 -4.81 -12.05
N PHE A 201 0.26 -3.52 -12.35
CA PHE A 201 0.43 -3.01 -13.70
C PHE A 201 1.90 -2.63 -13.91
N GLY A 202 2.63 -3.47 -14.67
CA GLY A 202 3.96 -3.17 -15.14
C GLY A 202 3.95 -2.04 -16.15
N PHE A 203 4.41 -0.86 -15.75
CA PHE A 203 4.62 0.29 -16.61
C PHE A 203 6.09 0.32 -17.02
N GLU A 204 6.38 0.00 -18.28
CA GLU A 204 7.74 0.04 -18.81
C GLU A 204 7.86 1.14 -19.88
N LEU A 205 8.61 2.20 -19.57
CA LEU A 205 8.80 3.37 -20.44
C LEU A 205 10.25 3.43 -20.91
N TYR A 206 10.46 3.30 -22.22
CA TYR A 206 11.78 3.27 -22.84
C TYR A 206 11.72 3.64 -24.32
N ASP A 207 12.85 4.02 -24.91
CA ASP A 207 12.90 4.23 -26.37
C ASP A 207 12.96 2.86 -27.07
N PHE A 208 11.95 2.56 -27.90
CA PHE A 208 11.85 1.26 -28.58
C PHE A 208 12.97 1.00 -29.59
N ASN A 209 13.69 2.05 -29.99
CA ASN A 209 14.90 1.99 -30.83
C ASN A 209 16.18 2.26 -30.02
N GLY A 210 16.06 2.46 -28.72
CA GLY A 210 17.16 2.72 -27.80
C GLY A 210 17.99 1.48 -27.46
N GLY A 211 19.13 1.70 -26.81
CA GLY A 211 20.09 0.63 -26.48
C GLY A 211 19.55 -0.45 -25.54
N PHE A 212 18.50 -0.15 -24.75
CA PHE A 212 17.87 -1.10 -23.83
C PHE A 212 16.67 -1.84 -24.44
N ALA A 213 16.25 -1.51 -25.67
CA ALA A 213 15.02 -2.04 -26.25
C ALA A 213 14.98 -3.57 -26.35
N THR A 214 16.10 -4.20 -26.71
CA THR A 214 16.18 -5.68 -26.82
C THR A 214 16.00 -6.37 -25.48
N PHE A 215 16.44 -5.75 -24.38
CA PHE A 215 16.27 -6.30 -23.04
C PHE A 215 14.81 -6.20 -22.60
N LEU A 216 14.19 -5.04 -22.77
CA LEU A 216 12.81 -4.80 -22.34
C LEU A 216 11.79 -5.54 -23.22
N LYS A 217 12.05 -5.78 -24.52
CA LYS A 217 11.14 -6.60 -25.35
C LYS A 217 10.82 -8.00 -24.79
N GLN A 218 11.65 -8.51 -23.87
CA GLN A 218 11.39 -9.80 -23.20
C GLN A 218 10.12 -9.79 -22.34
N THR A 219 9.66 -8.62 -21.89
CA THR A 219 8.49 -8.43 -21.02
C THR A 219 7.24 -7.92 -21.74
N GLU A 220 7.27 -7.72 -23.06
CA GLU A 220 6.21 -7.05 -23.85
C GLU A 220 4.82 -7.67 -23.71
N ASN A 221 4.75 -8.98 -23.50
CA ASN A 221 3.50 -9.72 -23.31
C ASN A 221 3.44 -10.41 -21.95
N TYR A 222 4.23 -9.94 -20.98
CA TYR A 222 4.32 -10.59 -19.69
C TYR A 222 3.03 -10.38 -18.90
N LYS A 223 2.32 -11.49 -18.69
CA LYS A 223 1.11 -11.55 -17.87
C LYS A 223 1.10 -12.82 -17.05
N ARG A 224 0.72 -12.70 -15.77
CA ARG A 224 0.62 -13.85 -14.87
C ARG A 224 -0.43 -13.64 -13.80
N TYR A 225 -0.97 -14.75 -13.32
CA TYR A 225 -1.70 -14.82 -12.08
C TYR A 225 -0.84 -15.52 -11.01
N GLY A 226 -0.49 -14.80 -9.94
CA GLY A 226 0.23 -15.34 -8.80
C GLY A 226 -0.72 -15.89 -7.74
N THR A 227 -0.80 -17.21 -7.60
CA THR A 227 -1.74 -17.84 -6.64
C THR A 227 -1.39 -17.58 -5.17
N LYS A 228 -0.09 -17.51 -4.85
CA LYS A 228 0.39 -17.31 -3.47
C LYS A 228 0.05 -15.90 -2.96
N TYR A 229 0.24 -14.89 -3.80
CA TYR A 229 0.04 -13.48 -3.46
C TYR A 229 -1.28 -12.91 -3.99
N LYS A 230 -2.09 -13.74 -4.67
CA LYS A 230 -3.38 -13.39 -5.26
C LYS A 230 -3.30 -12.12 -6.13
N ASN A 231 -2.24 -12.01 -6.92
CA ASN A 231 -2.01 -10.85 -7.77
C ASN A 231 -2.18 -11.19 -9.25
N TYR A 232 -2.82 -10.30 -9.99
CA TYR A 232 -2.77 -10.27 -11.45
C TYR A 232 -1.70 -9.27 -11.87
N LEU A 233 -0.63 -9.76 -12.50
CA LEU A 233 0.41 -8.92 -13.08
C LEU A 233 0.26 -8.89 -14.59
N VAL A 234 0.28 -7.70 -15.16
CA VAL A 234 0.32 -7.45 -16.60
C VAL A 234 1.30 -6.32 -16.89
N VAL A 235 2.15 -6.50 -17.89
CA VAL A 235 3.12 -5.51 -18.32
C VAL A 235 2.64 -4.85 -19.61
N LYS A 236 2.76 -3.53 -19.70
CA LYS A 236 2.53 -2.74 -20.90
C LYS A 236 3.69 -1.78 -21.12
N HIS A 237 4.12 -1.71 -22.37
CA HIS A 237 5.25 -0.89 -22.78
C HIS A 237 4.77 0.43 -23.36
N PHE A 238 5.57 1.47 -23.13
CA PHE A 238 5.35 2.83 -23.60
C PHE A 238 6.60 3.28 -24.36
N ASP A 239 6.43 3.61 -25.64
CA ASP A 239 7.53 4.09 -26.47
C ASP A 239 7.82 5.55 -26.14
N TYR A 240 8.98 5.78 -25.52
CA TYR A 240 9.43 7.11 -25.16
C TYR A 240 9.60 8.02 -26.40
N SER A 241 9.99 7.45 -27.55
CA SER A 241 10.18 8.21 -28.79
C SER A 241 8.88 8.84 -29.30
N VAL A 242 7.74 8.23 -28.96
CA VAL A 242 6.39 8.69 -29.29
C VAL A 242 5.84 9.58 -28.18
N ILE A 243 5.80 9.07 -26.94
CA ILE A 243 5.07 9.72 -25.83
C ILE A 243 5.58 11.12 -25.51
N LYS A 244 6.89 11.38 -25.66
CA LYS A 244 7.51 12.68 -25.37
C LYS A 244 7.03 13.82 -26.26
N ASN A 245 6.42 13.48 -27.40
CA ASN A 245 5.87 14.43 -28.37
C ASN A 245 4.36 14.59 -28.24
N LEU A 246 3.71 13.81 -27.38
CA LEU A 246 2.29 13.92 -27.09
C LEU A 246 2.04 15.03 -26.08
N ASP A 247 0.96 15.78 -26.26
CA ASP A 247 0.49 16.71 -25.24
C ASP A 247 -0.04 15.96 -24.00
N GLN A 248 -0.32 16.72 -22.94
CA GLN A 248 -0.81 16.17 -21.68
C GLN A 248 -2.06 15.29 -21.85
N GLN A 249 -3.05 15.73 -22.63
CA GLN A 249 -4.29 14.99 -22.83
C GLN A 249 -4.04 13.68 -23.56
N GLN A 250 -3.24 13.71 -24.62
CA GLN A 250 -2.86 12.54 -25.40
C GLN A 250 -2.07 11.52 -24.57
N GLN A 251 -1.17 11.97 -23.71
CA GLN A 251 -0.45 11.08 -22.79
C GLN A 251 -1.40 10.38 -21.80
N TYR A 252 -2.37 11.11 -21.24
CA TYR A 252 -3.38 10.52 -20.36
C TYR A 252 -4.26 9.51 -21.09
N GLN A 253 -4.68 9.81 -22.32
CA GLN A 253 -5.46 8.90 -23.15
C GLN A 253 -4.68 7.62 -23.47
N LEU A 254 -3.38 7.74 -23.79
CA LEU A 254 -2.51 6.60 -24.00
C LEU A 254 -2.37 5.75 -22.73
N LEU A 255 -2.13 6.37 -21.57
CA LEU A 255 -2.04 5.67 -20.28
C LEU A 255 -3.33 4.93 -19.97
N LYS A 256 -4.48 5.59 -20.09
CA LYS A 256 -5.80 5.00 -19.89
C LYS A 256 -6.03 3.81 -20.81
N ALA A 257 -5.79 3.99 -22.12
CA ALA A 257 -5.95 2.91 -23.09
C ALA A 257 -5.08 1.70 -22.74
N LYS A 258 -3.83 1.91 -22.34
CA LYS A 258 -2.90 0.85 -21.96
C LYS A 258 -3.30 0.13 -20.67
N ILE A 259 -3.83 0.86 -19.67
CA ILE A 259 -4.37 0.25 -18.44
C ILE A 259 -5.55 -0.65 -18.79
N LEU A 260 -6.50 -0.16 -19.57
CA LEU A 260 -7.69 -0.92 -19.98
C LEU A 260 -7.34 -2.13 -20.86
N GLU A 261 -6.38 -1.96 -21.78
CA GLU A 261 -5.79 -3.06 -22.56
C GLU A 261 -5.22 -4.12 -21.62
N GLY A 262 -4.41 -3.73 -20.62
CA GLY A 262 -3.84 -4.64 -19.64
C GLY A 262 -4.88 -5.36 -18.79
N ILE A 263 -6.02 -4.75 -18.49
CA ILE A 263 -7.13 -5.43 -17.81
C ILE A 263 -7.77 -6.48 -18.74
N ASN A 264 -7.92 -6.19 -20.03
CA ASN A 264 -8.49 -7.13 -21.00
C ASN A 264 -7.56 -8.31 -21.33
N ASP A 265 -6.25 -8.13 -21.26
CA ASP A 265 -5.25 -9.21 -21.35
C ASP A 265 -5.46 -10.34 -20.33
N TYR A 266 -6.26 -10.11 -19.29
CA TYR A 266 -6.69 -11.13 -18.34
C TYR A 266 -7.31 -12.35 -19.05
N ASP A 267 -8.00 -12.11 -20.17
CA ASP A 267 -8.66 -13.16 -20.94
C ASP A 267 -7.68 -14.10 -21.66
N ASP A 268 -6.40 -13.71 -21.77
CA ASP A 268 -5.34 -14.53 -22.37
C ASP A 268 -4.48 -15.27 -21.34
N LEU A 269 -4.80 -15.14 -20.04
CA LEU A 269 -4.04 -15.83 -19.00
C LEU A 269 -4.12 -17.35 -19.18
N LYS A 270 -2.94 -17.99 -19.22
CA LYS A 270 -2.82 -19.47 -19.20
C LYS A 270 -3.54 -20.09 -17.99
N ARG A 271 -3.57 -19.37 -16.86
CA ARG A 271 -4.27 -19.76 -15.63
C ARG A 271 -5.11 -18.59 -15.15
N LYS A 272 -6.43 -18.70 -15.27
CA LYS A 272 -7.39 -17.69 -14.82
C LYS A 272 -7.84 -17.94 -13.38
N PRO A 273 -7.85 -16.93 -12.49
CA PRO A 273 -8.55 -17.02 -11.22
C PRO A 273 -10.06 -17.22 -11.43
N LYS A 274 -10.69 -18.03 -10.57
CA LYS A 274 -12.07 -18.50 -10.81
C LYS A 274 -13.16 -17.47 -10.53
N ASP A 275 -12.92 -16.53 -9.61
CA ASP A 275 -13.96 -15.64 -9.09
C ASP A 275 -13.64 -14.15 -9.28
N PHE A 276 -12.62 -13.83 -10.07
CA PHE A 276 -12.31 -12.43 -10.38
C PHE A 276 -13.29 -11.91 -11.44
N ASN A 277 -14.13 -10.94 -11.05
CA ASN A 277 -15.08 -10.28 -11.93
C ASN A 277 -14.38 -9.18 -12.74
N LYS A 278 -13.68 -9.60 -13.80
CA LYS A 278 -12.93 -8.73 -14.70
C LYS A 278 -13.81 -7.65 -15.33
N GLU A 279 -15.03 -7.97 -15.74
CA GLU A 279 -15.93 -7.03 -16.41
C GLU A 279 -16.33 -5.87 -15.48
N VAL A 280 -16.72 -6.19 -14.25
CA VAL A 280 -17.04 -5.16 -13.25
C VAL A 280 -15.80 -4.34 -12.89
N PHE A 281 -14.64 -4.98 -12.74
CA PHE A 281 -13.38 -4.26 -12.50
C PHE A 281 -13.04 -3.31 -13.64
N TYR A 282 -13.08 -3.79 -14.89
CA TYR A 282 -12.83 -2.99 -16.09
C TYR A 282 -13.71 -1.75 -16.15
N ASN A 283 -15.03 -1.93 -16.03
CA ASN A 283 -15.99 -0.82 -16.13
C ASN A 283 -15.77 0.21 -15.01
N ILE A 284 -15.40 -0.22 -13.81
CA ILE A 284 -15.08 0.69 -12.71
C ILE A 284 -13.79 1.47 -13.00
N ILE A 285 -12.72 0.80 -13.43
CA ILE A 285 -11.46 1.46 -13.76
C ILE A 285 -11.60 2.43 -14.93
N GLU A 286 -12.36 2.07 -15.97
CA GLU A 286 -12.66 2.96 -17.10
C GLU A 286 -13.35 4.25 -16.64
N ASN A 287 -14.37 4.14 -15.79
CA ASN A 287 -15.08 5.29 -15.24
C ASN A 287 -14.16 6.16 -14.38
N ILE A 288 -13.36 5.54 -13.50
CA ILE A 288 -12.38 6.24 -12.65
C ILE A 288 -11.38 7.02 -13.50
N LEU A 289 -10.76 6.37 -14.49
CA LEU A 289 -9.77 7.01 -15.35
C LEU A 289 -10.38 8.11 -16.22
N THR A 290 -11.63 7.95 -16.65
CA THR A 290 -12.38 9.01 -17.36
C THR A 290 -12.63 10.22 -16.47
N ASN A 291 -12.95 10.01 -15.20
CA ASN A 291 -13.14 11.12 -14.25
C ASN A 291 -11.82 11.81 -13.92
N TYR A 292 -10.74 11.06 -13.75
CA TYR A 292 -9.40 11.59 -13.54
C TYR A 292 -8.95 12.47 -14.72
N GLU A 293 -9.12 11.98 -15.96
CA GLU A 293 -8.82 12.71 -17.20
C GLU A 293 -9.56 14.05 -17.27
N LYS A 294 -10.86 14.06 -16.93
CA LYS A 294 -11.65 15.29 -16.86
C LYS A 294 -11.09 16.27 -15.83
N GLN A 295 -10.77 15.82 -14.62
CA GLN A 295 -10.22 16.71 -13.58
C GLN A 295 -8.90 17.37 -14.02
N LYS A 296 -8.05 16.64 -14.76
CA LYS A 296 -6.78 17.16 -15.29
C LYS A 296 -6.91 18.00 -16.56
N SER A 297 -8.09 18.01 -17.21
CA SER A 297 -8.36 18.82 -18.40
C SER A 297 -8.92 20.22 -18.09
N TYR A 298 -9.41 20.42 -16.86
CA TYR A 298 -10.03 21.67 -16.40
C TYR A 298 -9.25 22.39 -15.28
N GLY A 299 -8.07 21.89 -14.90
CA GLY A 299 -7.16 22.51 -13.94
C GLY A 299 -5.84 22.87 -14.60
#